data_AF-A0A3S4GLR5-F1
#
_entry.id   AF-A0A3S4GLR5-F1
#
_cell.length_a   1.000
_cell.length_b   1.000
_cell.length_c   1.000
_cell.angle_alpha   90.00
_cell.angle_beta   90.00
_cell.angle_gamma   90.00
#
_symmetry.space_group_name_H-M   'P 1'
#
loop_
_entity.id
_entity.type
_entity.pdbx_description
1 polymer ?
#
loop_
_entity_poly.entity_id
_entity_poly.type
_entity_poly.pdbx_seq_one_letter_code
_entity_poly.pdbx_strand_id
1 'polypeptide(L)' 'MYKNIVVPVDVFDAGLADKALSHAKFLAQHSAGQIHLIHVIPAFSPVLTRGFISDARKMEDHLLNNR' A
#
# COMPACT_ATOMS: atom_id res chain seq x y z
N MET A 1 27.34 7.46 5.14
CA MET A 1 25.98 7.85 5.58
C MET A 1 25.06 7.97 4.36
N TYR A 2 23.75 7.81 4.54
CA TYR A 2 22.78 7.72 3.44
C TYR A 2 22.51 9.09 2.82
N LYS A 3 22.82 9.24 1.52
CA LYS A 3 22.60 10.50 0.77
C LYS A 3 21.28 10.56 0.01
N ASN A 4 20.76 9.41 -0.38
CA ASN A 4 19.48 9.28 -1.08
C ASN A 4 18.67 8.23 -0.32
N ILE A 5 17.50 8.62 0.19
CA ILE A 5 16.64 7.76 1.01
C ILE A 5 15.31 7.62 0.28
N VAL A 6 14.93 6.41 -0.10
CA VAL A 6 13.61 6.13 -0.68
C VAL A 6 12.67 5.70 0.44
N VAL A 7 11.52 6.37 0.53
CA VAL A 7 10.47 6.05 1.50
C VAL A 7 9.21 5.67 0.72
N PRO A 8 8.79 4.39 0.77
CA PRO A 8 7.47 3.99 0.31
C PRO A 8 6.41 4.67 1.18
N VAL A 9 5.45 5.31 0.53
CA VAL A 9 4.31 5.94 1.19
C VAL A 9 3.03 5.37 0.61
N ASP A 10 2.08 5.06 1.49
CA ASP A 10 0.71 4.75 1.09
C ASP A 10 -0.13 6.02 1.23
N VAL A 11 -0.74 6.50 0.14
CA VAL A 11 -1.58 7.70 0.18
C VAL A 11 -2.98 7.39 0.71
N PHE A 12 -3.34 6.12 0.87
CA PHE A 12 -4.64 5.66 1.35
C PHE A 12 -4.63 5.25 2.83
N ASP A 13 -3.47 5.12 3.46
CA ASP A 13 -3.31 4.80 4.88
C ASP A 13 -2.47 5.86 5.60
N ALA A 14 -3.06 6.47 6.64
CA ALA A 14 -2.47 7.56 7.40
C ALA A 14 -1.61 7.11 8.60
N GLY A 15 -1.35 5.81 8.80
CA GLY A 15 -0.67 5.32 10.01
C GLY A 15 0.83 5.00 9.86
N LEU A 16 1.18 4.18 8.87
CA LEU A 16 2.51 3.57 8.78
C LEU A 16 3.55 4.50 8.14
N ALA A 17 3.13 5.28 7.14
CA ALA A 17 4.00 6.17 6.37
C ALA A 17 4.64 7.26 7.25
N ASP A 18 3.90 7.78 8.24
CA ASP A 18 4.38 8.86 9.11
C ASP A 18 5.58 8.46 9.96
N LYS A 19 5.57 7.23 10.49
CA LYS A 19 6.68 6.68 11.29
C LYS A 19 7.93 6.50 10.43
N ALA A 20 7.76 5.94 9.23
CA ALA A 20 8.86 5.76 8.28
C ALA A 20 9.46 7.11 7.85
N LEU A 21 8.60 8.10 7.60
CA LEU A 21 9.02 9.45 7.22
C LEU A 21 9.76 10.18 8.34
N SER A 22 9.33 10.03 9.60
CA SER A 22 10.03 10.57 10.77
C SER A 22 11.46 10.03 10.87
N HIS A 23 11.63 8.72 10.71
CA HIS A 23 12.95 8.09 10.75
C HIS A 23 13.82 8.51 9.55
N ALA A 24 13.23 8.62 8.34
CA ALA A 24 13.94 9.09 7.17
C ALA A 24 14.43 10.55 7.33
N LYS A 25 13.62 11.41 7.95
CA LYS A 25 14.01 12.79 8.29
C LYS A 25 15.21 12.81 9.25
N PHE A 26 15.19 11.99 10.29
CA PHE A 26 16.32 11.85 11.21
C PHE A 26 17.60 11.47 10.44
N LEU A 27 17.55 10.45 9.57
CA LEU A 27 18.72 10.01 8.80
C LEU A 27 19.22 11.08 7.80
N ALA A 28 18.30 11.80 7.15
CA ALA A 28 18.61 12.85 6.19
C ALA A 28 19.29 14.06 6.85
N GLN A 29 18.81 14.48 8.03
CA GLN A 29 19.38 15.62 8.79
C GLN A 29 20.84 15.40 9.16
N HIS A 30 21.21 14.19 9.57
CA HIS A 30 22.59 13.88 9.90
C HIS A 30 23.47 13.93 8.64
N SER A 31 22.92 13.56 7.47
CA SER A 31 23.69 13.27 6.25
C SER A 31 23.66 14.35 5.17
N ALA A 32 22.92 15.44 5.38
CA ALA A 32 22.47 16.33 4.31
C ALA A 32 21.89 15.55 3.11
N GLY A 33 21.17 14.47 3.41
CA GLY A 33 20.61 13.54 2.42
C GLY A 33 19.26 14.00 1.87
N GLN A 34 18.94 13.57 0.66
CA GLN A 34 17.63 13.80 0.04
C GLN A 34 16.69 12.62 0.31
N ILE A 35 15.41 12.95 0.52
CA ILE A 35 14.34 11.96 0.71
C ILE A 35 13.49 11.95 -0.55
N HIS A 36 13.29 10.76 -1.12
CA HIS A 36 12.44 10.52 -2.27
C HIS A 36 11.24 9.69 -1.83
N LEU A 37 10.03 10.19 -2.07
CA LEU A 37 8.80 9.49 -1.74
C LEU A 37 8.31 8.70 -2.96
N ILE A 38 7.88 7.46 -2.74
CA ILE A 38 7.27 6.64 -3.80
C ILE A 38 5.95 6.06 -3.31
N HIS A 39 4.90 6.25 -4.11
CA HIS A 39 3.64 5.53 -3.98
C HIS A 39 3.43 4.71 -5.24
N VAL A 40 3.01 3.46 -5.08
CA VAL A 40 2.70 2.57 -6.20
C VAL A 40 1.20 2.33 -6.21
N ILE A 41 0.54 2.77 -7.26
CA ILE A 41 -0.85 2.40 -7.52
C ILE A 41 -0.83 1.06 -8.25
N PRO A 42 -1.26 -0.04 -7.62
CA PRO A 42 -1.28 -1.33 -8.30
C PRO A 42 -2.25 -1.26 -9.48
N ALA A 43 -1.78 -1.66 -10.66
CA ALA A 43 -2.67 -1.88 -11.78
C ALA A 43 -3.64 -3.01 -11.42
N PHE A 44 -4.89 -2.88 -11.88
CA PHE A 44 -5.87 -3.95 -11.73
C PHE A 44 -5.29 -5.25 -12.33
N SER A 45 -5.16 -6.28 -11.48
CA SER A 45 -4.69 -7.60 -11.90
C SER A 45 -5.84 -8.59 -11.84
N PRO A 46 -6.32 -9.09 -12.99
CA PRO A 46 -7.33 -10.13 -13.05
C PRO A 46 -6.94 -11.40 -12.27
N VAL A 47 -5.63 -11.62 -12.08
CA VAL A 47 -5.08 -12.75 -11.32
C VAL A 47 -5.34 -12.57 -9.81
N LEU A 48 -5.21 -11.35 -9.29
CA LEU A 48 -5.51 -11.05 -7.87
C LEU A 48 -7.01 -11.12 -7.57
N THR A 49 -7.85 -10.92 -8.59
CA THR A 49 -9.32 -11.05 -8.49
C THR A 49 -9.83 -12.41 -8.96
N ARG A 50 -8.94 -13.36 -9.28
CA ARG A 50 -9.34 -14.70 -9.71
C ARG A 50 -9.99 -15.42 -8.53
N GLY A 51 -11.21 -15.88 -8.70
CA GLY A 51 -11.98 -16.49 -7.61
C GLY A 51 -12.90 -15.50 -6.90
N PHE A 52 -12.54 -14.21 -6.80
CA PHE A 52 -13.39 -13.21 -6.15
C PHE A 52 -14.76 -13.08 -6.79
N ILE A 53 -14.83 -13.01 -8.13
CA ILE A 53 -16.13 -12.93 -8.83
C ILE A 53 -16.93 -14.22 -8.66
N SER A 54 -16.28 -15.38 -8.68
CA SER A 54 -16.98 -16.66 -8.48
C SER A 54 -17.45 -16.84 -7.05
N ASP A 55 -16.68 -16.38 -6.07
CA ASP A 55 -17.02 -16.50 -4.66
C ASP A 55 -18.09 -15.48 -4.28
N ALA A 56 -18.04 -14.26 -4.83
CA ALA A 56 -19.11 -13.27 -4.71
C ALA A 56 -20.44 -13.81 -5.27
N ARG A 57 -20.40 -14.45 -6.45
CA ARG A 57 -21.58 -15.10 -7.04
C ARG A 57 -22.12 -16.24 -6.19
N LYS A 58 -21.26 -17.13 -5.70
CA LYS A 58 -21.69 -18.20 -4.78
C LYS A 58 -22.32 -17.63 -3.51
N MET A 59 -21.74 -16.57 -2.96
CA MET A 59 -22.26 -15.92 -1.77
C MET A 59 -23.64 -15.28 -2.03
N GLU A 60 -23.82 -14.62 -3.18
CA GLU A 60 -25.11 -14.11 -3.63
C GLU A 60 -26.15 -15.23 -3.79
N ASP A 61 -25.79 -16.32 -4.46
CA ASP A 61 -26.66 -17.50 -4.62
C ASP A 61 -27.06 -18.10 -3.25
N HIS A 62 -26.12 -18.21 -2.31
CA HIS A 62 -26.40 -18.66 -0.94
C HIS A 62 -27.36 -17.73 -0.19
N LEU A 63 -27.25 -16.41 -0.38
CA LEU A 63 -28.12 -15.43 0.29
C LEU A 63 -29.53 -15.37 -0.31
N LEU A 64 -29.65 -15.62 -1.62
CA LEU A 64 -30.93 -15.56 -2.34
C LEU A 64 -31.71 -16.89 -2.28
N ASN A 65 -31.02 -18.04 -2.31
CA ASN A 65 -31.65 -19.36 -2.40
C ASN A 65 -31.79 -20.10 -1.07
N ASN A 66 -31.20 -19.60 0.03
CA ASN A 66 -31.30 -20.23 1.36
C ASN A 66 -32.36 -19.54 2.24
N ARG A 67 -33.51 -19.18 1.65
CA ARG A 67 -34.72 -18.74 2.36
C ARG A 67 -35.72 -19.87 2.51
#